data_AF-A0A2V6PIM1-F1
#
_entry.id   AF-A0A2V6PIM1-F1
#
_cell.length_a   1.000
_cell.length_b   1.000
_cell.length_c   1.000
_cell.angle_alpha   90.00
_cell.angle_beta   90.00
_cell.angle_gamma   90.00
#
_symmetry.space_group_name_H-M   'P 1'
#
loop_
_entity.id
_entity.type
_entity.pdbx_description
1 polymer ?
#
loop_
_entity_poly.entity_id
_entity_poly.type
_entity_poly.pdbx_seq_one_letter_code
_entity_poly.pdbx_strand_id
1 'polypeptide(L)' 'VKEDADSVTIQTGPSDTLLQTFKNSDIKERQPQKSSLMPLGLLNTLTKDQIFDLLACLESGGNLQTHAHQH' A
#
# COMPACT_ATOMS: atom_id res chain seq x y z
N VAL A 1 4.09 -2.17 -7.19
CA VAL A 1 4.57 -1.50 -8.42
C VAL A 1 6.01 -1.11 -8.18
N LYS A 2 6.91 -1.48 -9.09
CA LYS A 2 8.30 -1.02 -9.09
C LYS A 2 8.49 -0.15 -10.33
N GLU A 3 9.12 1.01 -10.17
CA GLU A 3 9.34 1.95 -11.25
C GLU A 3 10.84 2.22 -11.36
N ASP A 4 11.37 1.93 -12.54
CA ASP A 4 12.73 2.21 -12.98
C ASP A 4 12.67 3.29 -14.08
N ALA A 5 13.81 3.91 -14.41
CA ALA A 5 13.86 5.06 -15.34
C ALA A 5 13.16 4.80 -16.70
N ASP A 6 13.20 3.57 -17.22
CA ASP A 6 12.66 3.20 -18.53
C ASP A 6 11.43 2.27 -18.48
N SER A 7 11.13 1.68 -17.33
CA SER A 7 10.11 0.64 -17.21
C SER A 7 9.34 0.71 -15.91
N VAL A 8 8.06 0.31 -15.97
CA VAL A 8 7.22 0.11 -14.81
C VAL A 8 6.79 -1.36 -14.73
N THR A 9 6.99 -1.98 -13.58
CA THR A 9 6.48 -3.32 -13.28
C THR A 9 5.25 -3.21 -12.41
N ILE A 10 4.12 -3.68 -12.94
CA ILE A 10 2.82 -3.65 -12.28
C ILE A 10 2.43 -5.09 -11.92
N GLN A 11 1.95 -5.26 -10.69
CA GLN A 11 1.37 -6.52 -10.24
C GLN A 11 -0.15 -6.44 -10.40
N THR A 12 -0.72 -7.27 -11.28
CA THR A 12 -2.15 -7.23 -11.62
C THR A 12 -3.02 -8.19 -10.78
N GLY A 13 -2.43 -8.90 -9.83
CA GLY A 13 -3.14 -9.80 -8.92
C GLY A 13 -2.27 -10.31 -7.76
N PRO A 14 -2.83 -11.12 -6.83
CA PRO A 14 -2.16 -11.47 -5.57
C PRO A 14 -0.95 -12.39 -5.73
N SER A 15 -0.75 -13.00 -6.90
CA SER A 15 0.34 -13.94 -7.17
C SER A 15 1.51 -13.28 -7.90
N ASP A 16 2.75 -13.70 -7.61
CA ASP A 16 3.97 -13.23 -8.28
C ASP A 16 4.00 -13.50 -9.78
N THR A 17 3.22 -14.48 -10.25
CA THR A 17 3.07 -14.80 -11.68
C THR A 17 2.31 -13.74 -12.48
N LEU A 18 1.68 -12.76 -11.81
CA LEU A 18 0.97 -11.63 -12.42
C LEU A 18 1.79 -10.34 -12.42
N LEU A 19 3.12 -10.44 -12.34
CA LEU A 19 4.02 -9.32 -12.55
C LEU A 19 4.20 -9.07 -14.05
N GLN A 20 3.79 -7.90 -14.50
CA GLN A 20 3.90 -7.49 -15.90
C GLN A 20 4.75 -6.22 -16.01
N THR A 21 5.79 -6.27 -16.84
CA THR A 21 6.69 -5.15 -17.09
C THR A 21 6.31 -4.45 -18.37
N PHE A 22 6.13 -3.13 -18.29
CA PHE A 22 5.81 -2.25 -19.40
C PHE A 22 6.92 -1.23 -19.57
N LYS A 23 7.30 -0.92 -20.82
CA LYS A 23 8.17 0.24 -21.07
C LYS A 23 7.35 1.51 -20.90
N ASN A 24 7.97 2.57 -20.37
CA ASN A 24 7.28 3.85 -20.21
C ASN A 24 6.82 4.43 -21.56
N SER A 25 7.55 4.15 -22.65
CA SER A 25 7.17 4.55 -24.02
C SER A 25 5.87 3.93 -24.51
N ASP A 26 5.49 2.76 -23.98
CA ASP A 26 4.31 2.01 -24.42
C ASP A 26 3.04 2.41 -23.64
N ILE A 27 3.18 3.27 -22.61
CA ILE A 27 2.07 3.76 -21.78
C ILE A 27 1.42 4.94 -22.48
N LYS A 28 0.20 4.74 -23.00
CA LYS A 28 -0.55 5.80 -23.70
C LYS A 28 -1.02 6.91 -22.75
N GLU A 29 -1.51 6.55 -21.57
CA GLU A 29 -2.04 7.49 -20.59
C GLU A 29 -2.03 6.87 -19.19
N ARG A 30 -1.84 7.70 -18.15
CA ARG A 30 -1.91 7.30 -16.75
C ARG A 30 -2.91 8.22 -16.05
N GLN A 31 -3.98 7.65 -15.50
CA GLN A 31 -5.03 8.43 -14.81
C GLN A 31 -5.06 8.10 -13.32
N PRO A 32 -5.23 9.10 -12.44
CA PRO A 32 -5.51 8.86 -11.04
C PRO A 32 -6.78 8.02 -10.88
N GLN A 33 -6.70 6.96 -10.07
CA GLN A 33 -7.88 6.15 -9.79
C GLN A 33 -8.87 6.97 -8.95
N LYS A 34 -10.12 7.10 -9.41
CA LYS A 34 -11.15 7.90 -8.73
C LYS A 34 -11.52 7.36 -7.35
N SER A 35 -11.34 6.06 -7.14
CA SER A 35 -11.61 5.35 -5.90
C SER A 35 -10.32 4.77 -5.32
N SER A 36 -10.20 4.85 -4.00
CA SER A 36 -9.13 4.19 -3.27
C SER A 36 -9.26 2.67 -3.37
N LEU A 37 -8.12 1.98 -3.39
CA LEU A 37 -8.06 0.52 -3.22
C LEU A 37 -8.25 0.10 -1.76
N MET A 38 -8.26 1.05 -0.81
CA MET A 38 -8.55 0.76 0.58
C MET A 38 -10.00 0.27 0.73
N PRO A 39 -10.23 -0.91 1.31
CA PRO A 39 -11.57 -1.42 1.55
C PRO A 39 -12.36 -0.47 2.46
N LEU A 40 -13.61 -0.21 2.10
CA LEU A 40 -14.52 0.57 2.94
C LEU A 40 -14.75 -0.17 4.27
N GLY A 41 -14.70 0.58 5.38
CA GLY A 41 -15.00 0.05 6.71
C GLY A 41 -13.90 -0.79 7.34
N LEU A 42 -12.70 -0.87 6.74
CA LEU A 42 -11.54 -1.55 7.36
C LEU A 42 -11.24 -1.01 8.77
N LEU A 43 -11.38 0.31 8.96
CA LEU A 43 -11.10 0.96 10.25
C LEU A 43 -12.25 0.75 11.25
N ASN A 44 -13.44 0.34 10.79
CA ASN A 44 -14.61 0.16 11.65
C ASN A 44 -14.51 -1.10 12.52
N THR A 45 -13.65 -2.05 12.14
CA THR A 45 -13.40 -3.27 12.92
C THR A 45 -12.40 -3.05 14.05
N LEU A 46 -11.70 -1.91 14.08
CA LEU A 46 -10.67 -1.60 15.05
C LEU A 46 -11.27 -0.90 16.29
N THR A 47 -10.75 -1.25 17.46
CA THR A 47 -11.03 -0.48 18.69
C THR A 47 -10.24 0.83 18.70
N LYS A 48 -10.62 1.77 19.57
CA LYS A 48 -9.93 3.04 19.74
C LYS A 48 -8.42 2.85 19.99
N ASP A 49 -8.05 1.90 20.83
CA ASP A 49 -6.66 1.63 21.16
C ASP A 49 -5.91 1.10 19.94
N GLN A 50 -6.49 0.14 19.21
CA GLN A 50 -5.91 -0.40 17.97
C GLN A 50 -5.71 0.66 16.88
N ILE A 51 -6.54 1.70 16.86
CA ILE A 51 -6.34 2.85 15.96
C ILE A 51 -5.10 3.66 16.37
N PHE A 52 -4.86 3.86 17.67
CA PHE A 52 -3.65 4.54 18.13
C PHE A 52 -2.38 3.74 17.87
N ASP A 53 -2.43 2.42 18.08
CA ASP A 53 -1.32 1.52 17.75
C ASP A 53 -0.97 1.58 16.25
N LEU A 54 -2.01 1.62 15.40
CA LEU A 54 -1.83 1.76 13.96
C LEU A 54 -1.19 3.10 13.59
N LEU A 55 -1.64 4.21 14.20
CA LEU A 55 -1.06 5.53 13.98
C LEU A 55 0.40 5.58 14.42
N ALA A 56 0.72 5.04 15.60
CA ALA A 56 2.08 4.96 16.11
C ALA A 56 2.99 4.13 15.19
N CYS A 57 2.48 3.01 14.65
CA CYS A 57 3.19 2.18 13.67
C CYS A 57 3.47 2.95 12.35
N LEU A 58 2.52 3.76 11.89
CA LEU A 58 2.70 4.60 10.70
C LEU A 58 3.74 5.71 10.95
N GLU A 59 3.70 6.36 12.12
CA GLU A 59 4.67 7.38 12.52
C GLU A 59 6.09 6.81 12.68
N SER A 60 6.22 5.56 13.15
CA SER A 60 7.52 4.90 13.29
C SER A 60 8.08 4.35 11.97
N GLY A 61 7.40 4.56 10.84
CA GLY A 61 7.79 4.04 9.53
C GLY A 61 7.68 2.52 9.44
N GLY A 62 6.76 1.91 10.20
CA GLY A 62 6.58 0.47 10.27
C GLY A 62 7.51 -0.24 11.26
N ASN A 63 8.23 0.50 12.11
CA ASN A 63 9.01 -0.09 13.18
C ASN A 63 8.08 -0.41 14.38
N LEU A 64 7.63 -1.66 14.44
CA LEU A 64 6.75 -2.18 15.50
C LEU A 64 7.42 -2.27 16.88
N GLN A 65 8.73 -2.00 16.97
CA GLN A 65 9.52 -2.24 18.17
C GLN A 65 9.52 -1.05 19.15
N THR A 66 9.05 0.12 18.73
CA THR A 66 9.10 1.36 19.55
C THR A 66 7.88 1.57 20.43
N HIS A 67 6.74 0.94 20.12
CA HIS A 67 5.48 1.13 20.86
C HIS A 67 4.77 -0.20 21.08
N ALA A 68 5.43 -1.14 21.77
CA ALA A 68 4.69 -2.23 22.40
C ALA A 68 3.81 -1.59 23.48
N HIS A 69 2.50 -1.50 23.22
CA HIS A 69 1.53 -1.07 24.20
C HIS A 69 1.60 -2.05 25.38
N GLN A 70 2.31 -1.63 26.44
CA GLN A 70 2.29 -2.32 27.71
C GLN A 70 0.99 -1.92 28.40
N HIS A 71 0.06 -2.85 28.44
CA HIS A 71 -1.11 -2.81 29.31
C HIS A 71 -1.32 -4.18 29.95
#